data_AF-A0A7Y0EF85-F1
#
_entry.id   AF-A0A7Y0EF85-F1
#
_cell.length_a   1.000
_cell.length_b   1.000
_cell.length_c   1.000
_cell.angle_alpha   90.00
_cell.angle_beta   90.00
_cell.angle_gamma   90.00
#
_symmetry.space_group_name_H-M   'P 1'
#
loop_
_entity.id
_entity.type
_entity.pdbx_description
1 polymer ?
#
loop_
_entity_poly.entity_id
_entity_poly.type
_entity_poly.pdbx_seq_one_letter_code
_entity_poly.pdbx_strand_id
1 'polypeptide(L)'
;MELTTIKKECKGIADGLYDLVGIGPLSTAHFVTPVAESQIEYYINVYLDLPRDYPIKVLGDLPIGWVIHTETVSEDHLPILVIGYNETFVYTGGLTADDRAKEIIKQFENYIRSKDAQAVKSVLTLMYS
;
A
#
# COMPACT_ATOMS: atom_id res chain seq x y z
N MET A 1 -22.59 3.85 2.32
CA MET A 1 -21.61 4.34 1.34
C MET A 1 -20.44 4.87 2.16
N GLU A 2 -19.45 4.04 2.44
CA GLU A 2 -18.22 4.50 3.11
C GLU A 2 -17.40 5.32 2.12
N LEU A 3 -16.96 6.49 2.54
CA LEU A 3 -16.05 7.33 1.78
C LEU A 3 -14.65 6.71 1.91
N THR A 4 -14.30 5.83 1.00
CA THR A 4 -12.95 5.26 0.86
C THR A 4 -11.97 6.41 0.57
N THR A 5 -11.04 6.67 1.48
CA THR A 5 -10.01 7.70 1.26
C THR A 5 -8.94 7.13 0.35
N ILE A 6 -9.12 7.31 -0.96
CA ILE A 6 -8.11 7.00 -1.98
C ILE A 6 -7.44 8.32 -2.38
N LYS A 7 -6.21 8.55 -1.94
CA LYS A 7 -5.40 9.66 -2.48
C LYS A 7 -5.17 9.45 -3.97
N LYS A 8 -5.28 10.52 -4.75
CA LYS A 8 -5.18 10.49 -6.22
C LYS A 8 -3.90 9.78 -6.70
N GLU A 9 -2.80 10.03 -6.00
CA GLU A 9 -1.48 9.47 -6.30
C GLU A 9 -1.46 7.95 -6.13
N CYS A 10 -2.24 7.42 -5.17
CA CYS A 10 -2.33 5.98 -4.89
C CYS A 10 -3.40 5.26 -5.74
N LYS A 11 -4.14 5.97 -6.61
CA LYS A 11 -5.25 5.38 -7.38
C LYS A 11 -4.80 4.15 -8.19
N GLY A 12 -3.62 4.20 -8.82
CA GLY A 12 -3.11 3.08 -9.62
C GLY A 12 -2.87 1.82 -8.80
N ILE A 13 -2.52 1.96 -7.52
CA ILE A 13 -2.41 0.84 -6.58
C ILE A 13 -3.81 0.28 -6.29
N ALA A 14 -4.76 1.14 -5.95
CA ALA A 14 -6.12 0.71 -5.63
C ALA A 14 -6.79 -0.03 -6.81
N ASP A 15 -6.69 0.53 -8.02
CA ASP A 15 -7.19 -0.09 -9.24
C ASP A 15 -6.49 -1.44 -9.50
N GLY A 16 -5.16 -1.49 -9.41
CA GLY A 16 -4.40 -2.72 -9.65
C GLY A 16 -4.74 -3.84 -8.67
N LEU A 17 -4.93 -3.53 -7.39
CA LEU A 17 -5.34 -4.51 -6.37
C LEU A 17 -6.75 -5.05 -6.65
N TYR A 18 -7.68 -4.17 -7.07
CA TYR A 18 -9.02 -4.57 -7.48
C TYR A 18 -8.99 -5.44 -8.73
N ASP A 19 -8.22 -5.08 -9.76
CA ASP A 19 -8.15 -5.86 -11.00
C ASP A 19 -7.54 -7.26 -10.79
N LEU A 20 -6.60 -7.37 -9.85
CA LEU A 20 -5.91 -8.60 -9.51
C LEU A 20 -6.80 -9.59 -8.74
N VAL A 21 -7.57 -9.08 -7.77
CA VAL A 21 -8.26 -9.91 -6.75
C VAL A 21 -9.78 -9.80 -6.83
N GLY A 22 -10.32 -8.77 -7.48
CA GLY A 22 -11.74 -8.42 -7.51
C GLY A 22 -12.23 -7.65 -6.28
N ILE A 23 -11.32 -7.33 -5.35
CA ILE A 23 -11.61 -6.62 -4.10
C ILE A 23 -10.65 -5.44 -4.01
N GLY A 24 -11.18 -4.24 -3.77
CA GLY A 24 -10.37 -3.03 -3.64
C GLY A 24 -9.91 -2.79 -2.20
N PRO A 25 -8.91 -1.93 -1.99
CA PRO A 25 -8.55 -1.46 -0.66
C PRO A 25 -9.69 -0.63 -0.03
N LEU A 26 -9.77 -0.64 1.30
CA LEU A 26 -10.64 0.24 2.10
C LEU A 26 -10.12 1.67 2.14
N SER A 27 -8.80 1.84 2.07
CA SER A 27 -8.16 3.16 2.00
C SER A 27 -6.77 3.02 1.37
N THR A 28 -6.31 4.08 0.71
CA THR A 28 -4.91 4.18 0.28
C THR A 28 -4.45 5.62 0.46
N ALA A 29 -3.42 5.81 1.27
CA ALA A 29 -2.90 7.12 1.58
C ALA A 29 -1.37 7.13 1.60
N HIS A 30 -0.80 8.30 1.34
CA HIS A 30 0.60 8.58 1.60
C HIS A 30 0.71 9.87 2.40
N PHE A 31 1.74 9.97 3.22
CA PHE A 31 2.03 11.14 4.05
C PHE A 31 3.52 11.44 3.96
N VAL A 32 3.82 12.72 3.74
CA VAL A 32 5.16 13.26 3.85
C VAL A 32 5.12 14.22 5.04
N THR A 33 5.92 13.96 6.06
CA THR A 33 5.94 14.74 7.29
C THR A 33 7.37 15.17 7.58
N PRO A 34 7.65 16.47 7.75
CA PRO A 34 8.99 16.91 8.13
C PRO A 34 9.38 16.33 9.49
N VAL A 35 10.64 15.91 9.63
CA VAL A 35 11.19 15.47 10.92
C VAL A 35 11.36 16.69 11.81
N ALA A 36 10.88 16.62 13.05
CA ALA A 36 11.03 17.70 14.01
C ALA A 36 12.51 18.08 14.17
N GLU A 37 12.80 19.38 14.25
CA GLU A 37 14.16 19.93 14.40
C GLU A 37 15.11 19.71 13.21
N SER A 38 14.65 19.06 12.13
CA SER A 38 15.40 18.96 10.88
C SER A 38 14.86 19.91 9.81
N GLN A 39 15.78 20.49 9.03
CA GLN A 39 15.43 21.32 7.87
C GLN A 39 15.39 20.53 6.55
N ILE A 40 15.89 19.29 6.56
CA ILE A 40 16.10 18.51 5.34
C ILE A 40 15.55 17.09 5.42
N GLU A 41 15.12 16.62 6.59
CA GLU A 41 14.63 15.25 6.76
C GLU A 41 13.11 15.17 6.77
N TYR A 42 12.57 14.12 6.16
CA TYR A 42 11.15 13.86 6.03
C TYR A 42 10.85 12.39 6.31
N TYR A 43 9.78 12.12 7.05
CA TYR A 43 9.15 10.81 7.11
C TYR A 43 8.20 10.65 5.93
N ILE A 44 8.44 9.63 5.12
CA ILE A 44 7.56 9.21 4.03
C ILE A 44 6.87 7.93 4.47
N ASN A 45 5.54 7.96 4.46
CA ASN A 45 4.72 6.82 4.80
C ASN A 45 3.71 6.55 3.69
N VAL A 46 3.50 5.29 3.35
CA VAL A 46 2.42 4.84 2.45
C VAL A 46 1.68 3.71 3.13
N TYR A 47 0.36 3.81 3.21
CA TYR A 47 -0.50 2.82 3.87
C TYR A 47 -1.65 2.44 2.95
N LEU A 48 -1.91 1.14 2.89
CA LEU A 48 -3.00 0.53 2.15
C LEU A 48 -3.82 -0.30 3.16
N ASP A 49 -4.99 0.18 3.51
CA ASP A 49 -5.92 -0.57 4.36
C ASP A 49 -6.72 -1.51 3.48
N LEU A 50 -6.72 -2.80 3.82
CA LEU A 50 -7.38 -3.83 3.05
C LEU A 50 -8.54 -4.44 3.84
N PRO A 51 -9.58 -4.94 3.15
CA PRO A 51 -10.60 -5.76 3.79
C PRO A 51 -9.96 -6.94 4.53
N ARG A 52 -10.54 -7.33 5.67
CA ARG A 52 -10.02 -8.42 6.50
C ARG A 52 -9.88 -9.74 5.74
N ASP A 53 -10.80 -10.00 4.83
CA ASP A 53 -10.87 -11.19 3.99
C ASP A 53 -10.04 -11.05 2.70
N TYR A 54 -9.27 -9.97 2.54
CA TYR A 54 -8.40 -9.81 1.39
C TYR A 54 -7.37 -10.96 1.35
N PRO A 55 -7.27 -11.70 0.23
CA PRO A 55 -6.42 -12.87 0.10
C PRO A 55 -4.94 -12.47 -0.10
N ILE A 56 -4.35 -11.79 0.89
CA ILE A 56 -3.04 -11.11 0.82
C ILE A 56 -1.90 -12.00 0.33
N LYS A 57 -1.99 -13.32 0.59
CA LYS A 57 -0.99 -14.31 0.16
C LYS A 57 -0.80 -14.36 -1.35
N VAL A 58 -1.79 -13.95 -2.16
CA VAL A 58 -1.66 -13.90 -3.62
C VAL A 58 -0.69 -12.83 -4.11
N LEU A 59 -0.39 -11.85 -3.27
CA LEU A 59 0.66 -10.89 -3.57
C LEU A 59 2.03 -11.58 -3.52
N GLY A 60 2.26 -12.53 -2.61
CA GLY A 60 3.58 -13.13 -2.41
C GLY A 60 4.56 -12.15 -1.78
N ASP A 61 5.84 -12.24 -2.13
CA ASP A 61 6.88 -11.38 -1.55
C ASP A 61 6.72 -9.93 -2.02
N LEU A 62 6.53 -9.02 -1.07
CA LEU A 62 6.39 -7.59 -1.35
C LEU A 62 7.73 -6.96 -1.78
N PRO A 63 7.69 -5.82 -2.51
CA PRO A 63 8.89 -5.06 -2.81
C PRO A 63 9.64 -4.65 -1.54
N ILE A 64 10.94 -4.45 -1.65
CA ILE A 64 11.80 -4.04 -0.52
C ILE A 64 11.22 -2.78 0.16
N GLY A 65 11.18 -2.81 1.49
CA GLY A 65 10.67 -1.72 2.34
C GLY A 65 9.17 -1.76 2.61
N TRP A 66 8.41 -2.60 1.90
CA TRP A 66 6.99 -2.83 2.18
C TRP A 66 6.79 -3.96 3.18
N VAL A 67 5.86 -3.79 4.11
CA VAL A 67 5.58 -4.71 5.20
C VAL A 67 4.07 -4.92 5.33
N ILE A 68 3.66 -6.14 5.69
CA ILE A 68 2.27 -6.47 6.03
C ILE A 68 2.13 -6.39 7.54
N HIS A 69 1.16 -5.60 8.01
CA HIS A 69 0.74 -5.55 9.40
C HIS A 69 -0.62 -6.21 9.55
N THR A 70 -0.68 -7.21 10.41
CA THR A 70 -1.91 -7.94 10.79
C THR A 70 -2.04 -7.90 12.30
N GLU A 71 -2.38 -6.75 12.87
CA GLU A 71 -2.56 -6.64 14.31
C GLU A 71 -3.99 -6.25 14.66
N THR A 72 -4.45 -6.69 15.84
CA THR A 72 -5.71 -6.28 16.48
C THR A 72 -5.38 -5.20 17.51
N VAL A 73 -5.04 -3.98 17.08
CA VAL A 73 -4.52 -2.93 18.00
C VAL A 73 -5.59 -1.94 18.46
N SER A 74 -6.74 -1.90 17.81
CA SER A 74 -7.82 -1.01 18.25
C SER A 74 -8.49 -1.55 19.52
N GLU A 75 -8.98 -0.64 20.37
CA GLU A 75 -9.70 -1.00 21.63
C GLU A 75 -10.95 -1.88 21.37
N ASP A 76 -11.45 -1.87 20.13
CA ASP A 76 -12.53 -2.73 19.65
C ASP A 76 -12.06 -4.11 19.15
N HIS A 77 -10.75 -4.38 19.20
CA HIS A 77 -10.09 -5.60 18.72
C HIS A 77 -10.40 -5.96 17.25
N LEU A 78 -10.75 -4.97 16.42
CA LEU A 78 -10.95 -5.23 15.00
C LEU A 78 -9.62 -5.60 14.34
N PRO A 79 -9.54 -6.74 13.65
CA PRO A 79 -8.33 -7.14 12.94
C PRO A 79 -8.13 -6.20 11.74
N ILE A 80 -7.02 -5.45 11.76
CA ILE A 80 -6.60 -4.64 10.61
C ILE A 80 -5.65 -5.45 9.73
N LEU A 81 -5.82 -5.32 8.41
CA LEU A 81 -4.88 -5.81 7.42
C LEU A 81 -4.36 -4.59 6.66
N VAL A 82 -3.10 -4.25 6.90
CA VAL A 82 -2.47 -3.06 6.32
C VAL A 82 -1.20 -3.46 5.61
N ILE A 83 -1.01 -2.94 4.39
CA ILE A 83 0.31 -2.93 3.75
C ILE A 83 0.92 -1.54 3.95
N GLY A 84 2.07 -1.48 4.60
CA GLY A 84 2.77 -0.24 4.94
C GLY A 84 4.14 -0.13 4.28
N TYR A 85 4.55 1.09 3.97
CA TYR A 85 5.93 1.46 3.63
C TYR A 85 6.32 2.68 4.45
N ASN A 86 7.49 2.64 5.09
CA ASN A 86 8.02 3.72 5.91
C ASN A 86 9.48 3.99 5.54
N GLU A 87 9.83 5.25 5.28
CA GLU A 87 11.19 5.69 4.96
C GLU A 87 11.49 7.03 5.61
N THR A 88 12.69 7.18 6.17
CA THR A 88 13.27 8.48 6.49
C THR A 88 14.08 8.96 5.29
N PHE A 89 13.65 10.05 4.68
CA PHE A 89 14.24 10.64 3.49
C PHE A 89 15.02 11.92 3.86
N VAL A 90 16.24 12.07 3.32
CA VAL A 90 17.07 13.27 3.49
C VAL A 90 17.13 14.03 2.17
N TYR A 91 16.68 15.28 2.18
CA TYR A 91 16.73 16.17 1.02
C TYR A 91 18.16 16.66 0.76
N THR A 92 18.73 16.26 -0.38
CA THR A 92 20.09 16.64 -0.80
C THR A 92 20.12 17.55 -2.03
N GLY A 93 19.02 18.24 -2.34
CA GLY A 93 18.99 19.25 -3.42
C GLY A 93 18.61 18.76 -4.82
N GLY A 94 17.99 17.58 -4.96
CA GLY A 94 17.58 17.02 -6.25
C GLY A 94 16.11 16.58 -6.29
N LEU A 95 15.80 15.49 -5.60
CA LEU A 95 14.45 14.93 -5.51
C LEU A 95 13.75 15.47 -4.27
N THR A 96 12.50 15.92 -4.38
CA THR A 96 11.70 16.29 -3.21
C THR A 96 11.18 15.05 -2.49
N ALA A 97 10.78 15.18 -1.23
CA ALA A 97 10.17 14.07 -0.50
C ALA A 97 8.83 13.60 -1.13
N ASP A 98 8.06 14.52 -1.75
CA ASP A 98 6.85 14.17 -2.51
C ASP A 98 7.17 13.39 -3.79
N ASP A 99 8.25 13.76 -4.49
CA ASP A 99 8.67 13.03 -5.69
C ASP A 99 9.17 11.63 -5.31
N ARG A 100 9.89 11.51 -4.19
CA ARG A 100 10.28 10.22 -3.61
C ARG A 100 9.05 9.37 -3.27
N ALA A 101 8.02 9.96 -2.65
CA ALA A 101 6.77 9.26 -2.36
C ALA A 101 6.09 8.74 -3.64
N LYS A 102 6.05 9.54 -4.71
CA LYS A 102 5.50 9.11 -6.01
C LYS A 102 6.30 7.96 -6.63
N GLU A 103 7.63 7.97 -6.51
CA GLU A 103 8.47 6.86 -6.97
C GLU A 103 8.15 5.56 -6.23
N ILE A 104 8.04 5.62 -4.89
CA ILE A 104 7.68 4.45 -4.05
C ILE A 104 6.31 3.90 -4.46
N ILE A 105 5.32 4.78 -4.61
CA ILE A 105 3.97 4.42 -5.07
C ILE A 105 4.03 3.76 -6.46
N LYS A 106 4.82 4.33 -7.39
CA LYS A 106 4.97 3.79 -8.75
C LYS A 106 5.65 2.43 -8.76
N GLN A 107 6.65 2.22 -7.91
CA GLN A 107 7.31 0.92 -7.77
C GLN A 107 6.32 -0.15 -7.32
N PHE A 108 5.48 0.15 -6.34
CA PHE A 108 4.45 -0.79 -5.87
C PHE A 108 3.36 -1.03 -6.92
N GLU A 109 2.94 0.01 -7.65
CA GLU A 109 2.02 -0.13 -8.78
C GLU A 109 2.59 -1.06 -9.87
N ASN A 110 3.86 -0.90 -10.22
CA ASN A 110 4.53 -1.75 -11.20
C ASN A 110 4.65 -3.20 -10.69
N TYR A 111 4.89 -3.37 -9.39
CA TYR A 111 4.89 -4.69 -8.75
C TYR A 111 3.53 -5.38 -8.91
N ILE A 112 2.41 -4.69 -8.64
CA ILE A 112 1.07 -5.25 -8.85
C ILE A 112 0.86 -5.63 -10.32
N ARG A 113 1.20 -4.71 -11.24
CA ARG A 113 1.06 -4.94 -12.69
C ARG A 113 1.93 -6.09 -13.22
N SER A 114 3.00 -6.45 -12.51
CA SER A 114 3.84 -7.59 -12.89
C SER A 114 3.21 -8.95 -12.58
N LYS A 115 2.14 -8.99 -11.76
CA LYS A 115 1.44 -10.23 -11.40
C LYS A 115 0.52 -10.67 -12.52
N ASP A 116 0.46 -11.98 -12.76
CA ASP A 116 -0.50 -12.57 -13.69
C ASP A 116 -1.89 -12.63 -13.04
N ALA A 117 -2.77 -11.71 -13.46
CA ALA A 117 -4.12 -11.62 -12.93
C ALA A 117 -4.96 -12.86 -13.23
N GLN A 118 -4.72 -13.56 -14.34
CA GLN A 118 -5.46 -14.78 -14.65
C GLN A 118 -5.03 -15.93 -13.74
N ALA A 119 -3.72 -16.05 -13.50
CA ALA A 119 -3.19 -17.03 -12.56
C ALA A 119 -3.72 -16.77 -11.14
N VAL A 120 -3.71 -15.51 -10.67
CA VAL A 120 -4.25 -15.14 -9.35
C VAL A 120 -5.73 -15.49 -9.25
N LYS A 121 -6.55 -15.12 -10.25
CA LYS A 121 -7.99 -15.46 -10.26
C LYS A 121 -8.23 -16.97 -10.25
N SER A 122 -7.39 -17.74 -10.94
CA SER A 122 -7.48 -19.20 -10.95
C SER A 122 -7.15 -19.79 -9.57
N VAL A 123 -6.10 -19.28 -8.91
CA VAL A 123 -5.75 -19.68 -7.53
C VAL A 123 -6.87 -19.34 -6.56
N LEU A 124 -7.42 -18.12 -6.64
CA LEU A 124 -8.54 -17.69 -5.80
C LEU A 124 -9.76 -18.58 -6.02
N THR A 125 -10.07 -18.92 -7.27
CA THR A 125 -11.18 -19.84 -7.58
C THR A 125 -10.96 -21.19 -6.90
N LEU A 126 -9.75 -21.76 -6.95
CA LEU A 126 -9.46 -23.04 -6.30
C LEU A 126 -9.43 -22.98 -4.77
N MET A 127 -9.07 -21.83 -4.18
CA MET A 127 -9.04 -21.65 -2.73
C MET A 127 -10.42 -21.48 -2.11
N TYR A 128 -11.38 -20.95 -2.87
CA TYR A 128 -12.70 -20.56 -2.39
C TYR A 128 -13.86 -21.30 -3.10
N SER A 129 -13.57 -22.26 -3.99
CA SER A 129 -14.54 -23.23 -4.55
C SER A 129 -14.82 -24.37 -3.60
#